data_AF-A0A9P6KP27-F1
#
_entry.id   AF-A0A9P6KP27-F1
#
_cell.length_a   1.000
_cell.length_b   1.000
_cell.length_c   1.000
_cell.angle_alpha   90.00
_cell.angle_beta   90.00
_cell.angle_gamma   90.00
#
_symmetry.space_group_name_H-M   'P 1'
#
loop_
_entity.id
_entity.type
_entity.pdbx_description
1 polymer ?
#
loop_
_entity_poly.entity_id
_entity_poly.type
_entity_poly.pdbx_seq_one_letter_code
_entity_poly.pdbx_strand_id
1 'polypeptide(L)'
;MNKGDGKASRTPEKTGGDLRHHETIVHGTLKETIHSPPRKRSSQKEKKKATHSQTESHKRSKRKPKRSHPPRQKRAQQLPSHSYPHNDTRFPPPNTASPHPLHLSTKDGDHLAYHLLYENTDRKLSQQAKTFLSAAKTFRHDLPDDLDRETFVKTALQERKGIHRISDGRRGNIWRVDGAETQLAACLLGMKGVVVSAKGRRERFDLFGEGLEEAEGDVLLISRKVVYGE
;
A
#
# COMPACT_ATOMS: atom_id res chain seq x y z
N MET A 1 -49.50 65.44 18.19
CA MET A 1 -50.84 64.88 18.45
C MET A 1 -50.85 63.43 17.95
N ASN A 2 -51.25 62.50 18.84
CA ASN A 2 -51.69 61.09 18.69
C ASN A 2 -50.84 60.12 17.86
N LYS A 3 -50.24 59.05 18.44
CA LYS A 3 -50.80 57.83 19.07
C LYS A 3 -51.65 56.97 18.12
N GLY A 4 -51.28 55.68 18.01
CA GLY A 4 -52.06 54.58 17.44
C GLY A 4 -51.11 53.42 17.06
N ASP A 5 -50.82 52.49 17.98
CA ASP A 5 -51.47 51.16 18.12
C ASP A 5 -51.16 50.26 16.90
N GLY A 6 -50.41 49.16 16.99
CA GLY A 6 -50.51 48.07 17.96
C GLY A 6 -51.28 46.90 17.33
N LYS A 7 -50.60 45.83 16.90
CA LYS A 7 -51.20 44.48 16.81
C LYS A 7 -50.15 43.38 16.64
N ALA A 8 -49.94 42.66 17.73
CA ALA A 8 -49.38 41.31 17.77
C ALA A 8 -50.41 40.29 17.26
N SER A 9 -49.95 39.21 16.62
CA SER A 9 -50.71 37.98 16.35
C SER A 9 -49.70 36.84 16.24
N ARG A 10 -49.54 36.09 17.35
CA ARG A 10 -50.08 34.74 17.60
C ARG A 10 -49.36 33.64 16.82
N THR A 11 -48.59 32.88 17.60
CA THR A 11 -48.15 31.50 17.38
C THR A 11 -49.32 30.55 17.09
N PRO A 12 -49.02 29.38 16.52
CA PRO A 12 -49.56 28.16 17.10
C PRO A 12 -48.48 27.18 17.53
N GLU A 13 -48.68 26.69 18.75
CA GLU A 13 -48.08 25.50 19.33
C GLU A 13 -48.27 24.27 18.43
N LYS A 14 -47.24 23.42 18.37
CA LYS A 14 -47.41 21.99 18.15
C LYS A 14 -46.62 21.23 19.22
N THR A 15 -47.36 20.81 20.24
CA THR A 15 -47.42 19.43 20.76
C THR A 15 -46.35 18.48 20.19
N GLY A 16 -45.46 17.91 21.00
CA GLY A 16 -45.83 17.01 22.09
C GLY A 16 -45.96 15.60 21.53
N GLY A 17 -44.83 14.93 21.35
CA GLY A 17 -44.71 13.57 20.84
C GLY A 17 -43.79 12.77 21.75
N ASP A 18 -44.43 11.91 22.52
CA ASP A 18 -43.95 11.21 23.69
C ASP A 18 -42.97 10.04 23.38
N LEU A 19 -42.19 9.72 24.41
CA LEU A 19 -41.42 8.51 24.69
C LEU A 19 -41.55 7.32 23.71
N ARG A 20 -40.38 6.84 23.22
CA ARG A 20 -39.99 5.42 23.35
C ARG A 20 -38.49 5.28 23.58
N HIS A 21 -38.15 4.91 24.80
CA HIS A 21 -36.89 4.29 25.15
C HIS A 21 -36.76 2.95 24.40
N HIS A 22 -35.74 2.82 23.56
CA HIS A 22 -35.14 1.52 23.27
C HIS A 22 -33.69 1.58 23.73
N GLU A 23 -33.48 1.24 25.00
CA GLU A 23 -32.23 0.63 25.42
C GLU A 23 -32.08 -0.66 24.60
N THR A 24 -31.07 -0.72 23.74
CA THR A 24 -30.51 -2.01 23.31
C THR A 24 -29.08 -2.03 23.78
N ILE A 25 -28.92 -2.61 24.97
CA ILE A 25 -27.66 -3.09 25.50
C ILE A 25 -27.17 -4.19 24.55
N VAL A 26 -26.09 -3.93 23.81
CA VAL A 26 -25.26 -5.00 23.26
C VAL A 26 -23.90 -4.90 23.94
N HIS A 27 -23.80 -5.64 25.06
CA HIS A 27 -22.51 -6.05 25.60
C HIS A 27 -21.80 -6.91 24.56
N GLY A 28 -20.86 -6.30 23.84
CA GLY A 28 -19.88 -6.99 22.99
C GLY A 28 -18.50 -6.95 23.64
N THR A 29 -18.34 -7.70 24.71
CA THR A 29 -17.06 -7.94 25.38
C THR A 29 -16.18 -8.82 24.48
N LEU A 30 -15.12 -8.27 23.91
CA LEU A 30 -13.97 -9.05 23.43
C LEU A 30 -12.69 -8.42 23.94
N LYS A 31 -12.42 -8.69 25.21
CA LYS A 31 -11.05 -8.82 25.70
C LYS A 31 -10.54 -10.17 25.19
N GLU A 32 -9.63 -10.14 24.23
CA GLU A 32 -8.53 -11.12 24.22
C GLU A 32 -7.23 -10.37 23.92
N THR A 33 -6.66 -9.85 25.01
CA THR A 33 -5.25 -9.49 25.09
C THR A 33 -4.44 -10.77 24.96
N ILE A 34 -4.09 -11.17 23.73
CA ILE A 34 -3.12 -12.24 23.50
C ILE A 34 -1.75 -11.71 23.94
N HIS A 35 -1.44 -11.98 25.21
CA HIS A 35 -0.09 -11.94 25.75
C HIS A 35 0.75 -12.97 24.99
N SER A 36 1.44 -12.52 23.95
CA SER A 36 2.50 -13.29 23.34
C SER A 36 3.63 -13.45 24.37
N PRO A 37 4.05 -14.68 24.72
CA PRO A 37 5.15 -14.87 25.66
C PRO A 37 6.46 -14.35 25.06
N PRO A 38 7.37 -13.81 25.89
CA PRO A 38 8.67 -13.34 25.43
C PRO A 38 9.48 -14.51 24.84
N ARG A 39 9.78 -14.43 23.55
CA ARG A 39 10.70 -15.33 22.85
C ARG A 39 12.09 -15.17 23.47
N LYS A 40 12.47 -16.12 24.33
CA LYS A 40 13.86 -16.31 24.78
C LYS A 40 14.73 -16.61 23.55
N ARG A 41 15.46 -15.61 23.06
CA ARG A 41 16.60 -15.81 22.17
C ARG A 41 17.71 -16.48 22.98
N SER A 42 17.77 -17.80 22.93
CA SER A 42 18.92 -18.56 23.42
C SER A 42 20.10 -18.31 22.49
N SER A 43 21.03 -17.52 22.99
CA SER A 43 22.43 -17.50 22.58
C SER A 43 23.02 -18.90 22.77
N GLN A 44 23.30 -19.60 21.67
CA GLN A 44 24.26 -20.69 21.68
C GLN A 44 25.35 -20.45 20.65
N LYS A 45 26.55 -20.35 21.22
CA LYS A 45 27.85 -20.07 20.67
C LYS A 45 28.68 -21.32 20.95
N GLU A 46 28.90 -22.17 19.96
CA GLU A 46 29.96 -23.18 19.92
C GLU A 46 30.38 -23.26 18.44
N LYS A 47 31.54 -22.78 17.97
CA LYS A 47 32.94 -23.14 18.30
C LYS A 47 33.16 -24.65 18.42
N LYS A 48 33.63 -25.26 17.33
CA LYS A 48 34.54 -26.43 17.19
C LYS A 48 34.51 -26.83 15.70
N LYS A 49 35.55 -27.32 15.03
CA LYS A 49 37.01 -27.40 15.21
C LYS A 49 37.49 -27.99 13.87
N ALA A 50 38.56 -27.45 13.29
CA ALA A 50 39.23 -28.02 12.12
C ALA A 50 39.90 -29.37 12.46
N THR A 51 39.95 -30.29 11.47
CA THR A 51 40.88 -31.43 11.20
C THR A 51 40.08 -32.52 10.47
N HIS A 52 40.56 -33.34 9.54
CA HIS A 52 41.83 -33.54 8.84
C HIS A 52 41.50 -34.44 7.63
N SER A 53 42.44 -34.48 6.68
CA SER A 53 42.51 -35.29 5.47
C SER A 53 42.19 -36.78 5.61
N GLN A 54 41.58 -37.36 4.57
CA GLN A 54 42.02 -38.65 4.04
C GLN A 54 41.76 -38.76 2.53
N THR A 55 42.86 -39.06 1.85
CA THR A 55 43.00 -39.55 0.49
C THR A 55 42.22 -40.85 0.28
N GLU A 56 41.51 -40.99 -0.85
CA GLU A 56 41.43 -42.29 -1.50
C GLU A 56 41.18 -42.18 -3.00
N SER A 57 42.14 -42.75 -3.73
CA SER A 57 42.27 -42.87 -5.16
C SER A 57 41.43 -44.02 -5.71
N HIS A 58 40.42 -43.70 -6.51
CA HIS A 58 39.67 -44.70 -7.30
C HIS A 58 39.62 -44.39 -8.79
N LYS A 59 40.43 -45.17 -9.51
CA LYS A 59 40.20 -45.83 -10.81
C LYS A 59 39.39 -45.07 -11.86
N ARG A 60 40.16 -44.55 -12.84
CA ARG A 60 39.78 -44.25 -14.22
C ARG A 60 38.86 -45.34 -14.81
N SER A 61 37.59 -45.01 -15.05
CA SER A 61 36.77 -45.67 -16.07
C SER A 61 36.63 -44.70 -17.26
N LYS A 62 37.13 -45.11 -18.43
CA LYS A 62 36.99 -44.38 -19.70
C LYS A 62 35.53 -44.48 -20.15
N ARG A 63 34.70 -43.48 -19.82
CA ARG A 63 33.38 -43.29 -20.42
C ARG A 63 33.50 -42.43 -21.69
N LYS A 64 32.92 -42.95 -22.77
CA LYS A 64 32.83 -42.34 -24.11
C LYS A 64 32.26 -40.91 -24.04
N PRO A 65 32.70 -39.99 -24.91
CA PRO A 65 32.15 -38.64 -24.95
C PRO A 65 30.69 -38.70 -25.44
N LYS A 66 29.74 -38.55 -24.52
CA LYS A 66 28.36 -38.22 -24.89
C LYS A 66 28.39 -36.82 -25.47
N ARG A 67 28.08 -36.70 -26.76
CA ARG A 67 27.78 -35.44 -27.45
C ARG A 67 26.85 -34.62 -26.56
N SER A 68 27.39 -33.58 -25.92
CA SER A 68 26.60 -32.58 -25.22
C SER A 68 25.83 -31.81 -26.28
N HIS A 69 24.52 -32.04 -26.36
CA HIS A 69 23.64 -31.13 -27.06
C HIS A 69 23.89 -29.72 -26.49
N PRO A 70 24.01 -28.68 -27.34
CA PRO A 70 24.15 -27.33 -26.85
C PRO A 70 22.96 -27.03 -25.92
N PRO A 71 23.19 -26.31 -24.81
CA PRO A 71 22.10 -25.91 -23.94
C PRO A 71 21.05 -25.21 -24.79
N ARG A 72 19.84 -25.76 -24.80
CA ARG A 72 18.66 -25.16 -25.45
C ARG A 72 18.51 -23.77 -24.85
N GLN A 73 19.07 -22.76 -25.52
CA GLN A 73 18.92 -21.37 -25.14
C GLN A 73 17.41 -21.15 -25.08
N LYS A 74 16.89 -21.01 -23.86
CA LYS A 74 15.53 -20.54 -23.64
C LYS A 74 15.51 -19.17 -24.31
N ARG A 75 14.97 -19.13 -25.53
CA ARG A 75 14.74 -17.93 -26.30
C ARG A 75 13.98 -17.01 -25.36
N ALA A 76 14.69 -16.03 -24.79
CA ALA A 76 14.07 -15.01 -23.97
C ALA A 76 12.96 -14.44 -24.85
N GLN A 77 11.70 -14.70 -24.48
CA GLN A 77 10.58 -14.13 -25.19
C GLN A 77 10.77 -12.63 -25.00
N GLN A 78 11.25 -11.96 -26.06
CA GLN A 78 11.28 -10.52 -26.12
C GLN A 78 9.81 -10.10 -26.07
N LEU A 79 9.33 -9.80 -24.86
CA LEU A 79 8.06 -9.14 -24.67
C LEU A 79 8.09 -7.91 -25.58
N PRO A 80 7.08 -7.71 -26.44
CA PRO A 80 7.08 -6.59 -27.37
C PRO A 80 7.20 -5.29 -26.55
N SER A 81 8.34 -4.62 -26.69
CA SER A 81 8.71 -3.40 -25.93
C SER A 81 7.69 -2.29 -26.09
N HIS A 82 6.97 -2.28 -27.22
CA HIS A 82 5.90 -1.34 -27.53
C HIS A 82 4.71 -1.40 -26.56
N SER A 83 4.56 -2.47 -25.79
CA SER A 83 3.46 -2.59 -24.82
C SER A 83 3.76 -1.86 -23.50
N TYR A 84 5.02 -1.68 -23.12
CA TYR A 84 5.38 -1.08 -21.81
C TYR A 84 5.64 0.42 -21.95
N PRO A 85 4.83 1.30 -21.33
CA PRO A 85 5.03 2.74 -21.42
C PRO A 85 6.45 3.13 -20.97
N HIS A 86 7.15 3.90 -21.80
CA HIS A 86 8.51 4.34 -21.55
C HIS A 86 9.54 3.22 -21.31
N ASN A 87 9.26 1.99 -21.78
CA ASN A 87 10.03 0.77 -21.51
C ASN A 87 10.12 0.40 -20.01
N ASP A 88 9.13 0.83 -19.21
CA ASP A 88 9.08 0.54 -17.77
C ASP A 88 8.39 -0.81 -17.54
N THR A 89 9.19 -1.85 -17.33
CA THR A 89 8.74 -3.24 -17.17
C THR A 89 8.42 -3.64 -15.73
N ARG A 90 8.49 -2.70 -14.77
CA ARG A 90 8.25 -2.99 -13.34
C ARG A 90 6.84 -3.49 -13.07
N PHE A 91 5.89 -3.14 -13.92
CA PHE A 91 4.51 -3.59 -13.85
C PHE A 91 3.88 -3.61 -15.25
N PRO A 92 2.80 -4.39 -15.45
CA PRO A 92 2.11 -4.53 -16.71
C PRO A 92 1.71 -3.19 -17.37
N PRO A 93 1.49 -3.22 -18.70
CA PRO A 93 0.90 -2.09 -19.40
C PRO A 93 -0.43 -1.65 -18.78
N PRO A 94 -0.78 -0.35 -18.88
CA PRO A 94 -2.09 0.15 -18.49
C PRO A 94 -3.22 -0.66 -19.12
N ASN A 95 -4.33 -0.80 -18.39
CA ASN A 95 -5.54 -1.48 -18.82
C ASN A 95 -5.36 -2.97 -19.15
N THR A 96 -4.29 -3.59 -18.66
CA THR A 96 -4.03 -5.03 -18.83
C THR A 96 -4.50 -5.79 -17.59
N ALA A 97 -5.31 -6.83 -17.80
CA ALA A 97 -5.80 -7.67 -16.71
C ALA A 97 -4.63 -8.44 -16.10
N SER A 98 -4.41 -8.24 -14.81
CA SER A 98 -3.32 -8.88 -14.06
C SER A 98 -3.91 -9.53 -12.81
N PRO A 99 -4.52 -10.72 -12.93
CA PRO A 99 -5.25 -11.35 -11.82
C PRO A 99 -4.32 -12.00 -10.78
N HIS A 100 -3.07 -12.28 -11.15
CA HIS A 100 -2.10 -12.92 -10.28
C HIS A 100 -1.24 -11.89 -9.55
N PRO A 101 -0.75 -12.23 -8.34
CA PRO A 101 0.24 -11.43 -7.65
C PRO A 101 1.45 -11.11 -8.51
N LEU A 102 1.97 -9.89 -8.36
CA LEU A 102 3.21 -9.44 -8.94
C LEU A 102 4.27 -9.30 -7.87
N HIS A 103 5.54 -9.33 -8.28
CA HIS A 103 6.67 -9.10 -7.39
C HIS A 103 7.39 -7.81 -7.78
N LEU A 104 7.69 -6.99 -6.78
CA LEU A 104 8.50 -5.79 -6.93
C LEU A 104 9.78 -5.96 -6.10
N SER A 105 10.94 -5.78 -6.74
CA SER A 105 12.20 -5.68 -6.01
C SER A 105 12.40 -4.27 -5.50
N THR A 106 12.66 -4.14 -4.20
CA THR A 106 12.99 -2.85 -3.57
C THR A 106 14.46 -2.51 -3.83
N LYS A 107 14.86 -1.28 -3.50
CA LYS A 107 16.26 -0.85 -3.57
C LYS A 107 17.16 -1.59 -2.57
N ASP A 108 16.58 -2.06 -1.48
CA ASP A 108 17.29 -2.73 -0.40
C ASP A 108 17.49 -4.23 -0.68
N GLY A 109 16.93 -4.73 -1.79
CA GLY A 109 17.02 -6.12 -2.21
C GLY A 109 15.84 -6.98 -1.75
N ASP A 110 14.90 -6.40 -1.01
CA ASP A 110 13.69 -7.10 -0.59
C ASP A 110 12.75 -7.33 -1.77
N HIS A 111 11.92 -8.36 -1.65
CA HIS A 111 10.90 -8.68 -2.63
C HIS A 111 9.52 -8.51 -2.01
N LEU A 112 8.70 -7.68 -2.64
CA LEU A 112 7.34 -7.42 -2.22
C LEU A 112 6.37 -8.09 -3.17
N ALA A 113 5.58 -9.03 -2.67
CA ALA A 113 4.42 -9.58 -3.38
C ALA A 113 3.22 -8.64 -3.22
N TYR A 114 2.47 -8.38 -4.30
CA TYR A 114 1.32 -7.49 -4.25
C TYR A 114 0.27 -7.80 -5.33
N HIS A 115 -0.98 -7.41 -5.08
CA HIS A 115 -2.00 -7.31 -6.12
C HIS A 115 -1.98 -5.94 -6.77
N LEU A 116 -1.83 -5.88 -8.10
CA LEU A 116 -1.91 -4.63 -8.86
C LEU A 116 -3.35 -4.13 -8.92
N LEU A 117 -3.61 -2.94 -8.38
CA LEU A 117 -4.92 -2.29 -8.43
C LEU A 117 -4.95 -1.14 -9.46
N TYR A 118 -3.80 -0.53 -9.72
CA TYR A 118 -3.65 0.59 -10.64
C TYR A 118 -3.83 0.20 -12.09
N GLU A 119 -4.78 0.85 -12.78
CA GLU A 119 -5.06 0.64 -14.21
C GLU A 119 -5.26 -0.85 -14.57
N ASN A 120 -5.70 -1.68 -13.62
CA ASN A 120 -5.93 -3.11 -13.84
C ASN A 120 -7.38 -3.34 -14.30
N THR A 121 -7.57 -4.10 -15.38
CA THR A 121 -8.90 -4.42 -15.93
C THR A 121 -9.51 -5.71 -15.37
N ASP A 122 -8.80 -6.42 -14.48
CA ASP A 122 -9.39 -7.55 -13.75
C ASP A 122 -10.57 -7.08 -12.89
N ARG A 123 -11.70 -7.79 -12.99
CA ARG A 123 -12.96 -7.38 -12.34
C ARG A 123 -12.87 -7.45 -10.82
N LYS A 124 -12.22 -8.46 -10.25
CA LYS A 124 -12.14 -8.64 -8.79
C LYS A 124 -11.26 -7.56 -8.18
N LEU A 125 -10.08 -7.35 -8.77
CA LEU A 125 -9.15 -6.33 -8.33
C LEU A 125 -9.69 -4.91 -8.53
N SER A 126 -10.43 -4.67 -9.62
CA SER A 126 -11.15 -3.40 -9.82
C SER A 126 -12.18 -3.13 -8.71
N GLN A 127 -12.91 -4.16 -8.27
CA GLN A 127 -13.87 -4.03 -7.19
C GLN A 127 -13.18 -3.76 -5.85
N GLN A 128 -12.08 -4.46 -5.58
CA GLN A 128 -11.23 -4.25 -4.40
C GLN A 128 -10.69 -2.81 -4.35
N ALA A 129 -10.19 -2.29 -5.47
CA ALA A 129 -9.75 -0.90 -5.57
C ALA A 129 -10.87 0.10 -5.25
N LYS A 130 -12.10 -0.14 -5.74
CA LYS A 130 -13.27 0.70 -5.43
C LYS A 130 -13.65 0.65 -3.95
N THR A 131 -13.63 -0.53 -3.35
CA THR A 131 -13.88 -0.71 -1.91
C THR A 131 -12.86 0.08 -1.10
N PHE A 132 -11.56 -0.07 -1.42
CA PHE A 132 -10.49 0.65 -0.75
C PHE A 132 -10.65 2.16 -0.90
N LEU A 133 -10.89 2.67 -2.12
CA LEU A 133 -11.08 4.10 -2.36
C LEU A 133 -12.32 4.66 -1.67
N SER A 134 -13.35 3.84 -1.45
CA SER A 134 -14.55 4.23 -0.71
C SER A 134 -14.26 4.32 0.79
N ALA A 135 -13.55 3.34 1.35
CA ALA A 135 -13.09 3.37 2.74
C ALA A 135 -12.07 4.51 3.00
N ALA A 136 -11.18 4.79 2.04
CA ALA A 136 -10.24 5.90 2.13
C ALA A 136 -10.97 7.26 2.23
N LYS A 137 -12.14 7.40 1.59
CA LYS A 137 -12.94 8.61 1.75
C LYS A 137 -13.47 8.75 3.18
N THR A 138 -13.94 7.66 3.81
CA THR A 138 -14.43 7.72 5.19
C THR A 138 -13.29 8.01 6.18
N PHE A 139 -12.15 7.31 6.05
CA PHE A 139 -10.99 7.55 6.92
C PHE A 139 -10.45 8.97 6.87
N ARG A 140 -10.60 9.65 5.73
CA ARG A 140 -10.23 11.07 5.62
C ARG A 140 -11.07 11.97 6.53
N HIS A 141 -12.33 11.60 6.77
CA HIS A 141 -13.24 12.34 7.66
C HIS A 141 -13.05 11.96 9.14
N ASP A 142 -12.44 10.82 9.43
CA ASP A 142 -12.21 10.34 10.79
C ASP A 142 -10.94 10.89 11.44
N LEU A 143 -10.19 11.76 10.75
CA LEU A 143 -9.06 12.47 11.36
C LEU A 143 -9.56 13.48 12.40
N PRO A 144 -8.85 13.63 13.53
CA PRO A 144 -9.17 14.66 14.52
C PRO A 144 -9.30 16.05 13.88
N ASP A 145 -10.33 16.81 14.27
CA ASP A 145 -10.62 18.13 13.69
C ASP A 145 -9.47 19.14 13.89
N ASP A 146 -8.65 18.94 14.91
CA ASP A 146 -7.48 19.75 15.23
C ASP A 146 -6.25 19.42 14.37
N LEU A 147 -6.27 18.29 13.65
CA LEU A 147 -5.14 17.84 12.85
C LEU A 147 -5.28 18.26 11.39
N ASP A 148 -4.50 19.26 10.98
CA ASP A 148 -4.39 19.63 9.57
C ASP A 148 -3.80 18.48 8.74
N ARG A 149 -4.55 18.04 7.72
CA ARG A 149 -4.20 16.88 6.88
C ARG A 149 -2.91 17.11 6.09
N GLU A 150 -2.69 18.32 5.61
CA GLU A 150 -1.48 18.65 4.85
C GLU A 150 -0.24 18.58 5.75
N THR A 151 -0.35 19.09 6.98
CA THR A 151 0.67 18.99 8.01
C THR A 151 0.93 17.54 8.40
N PHE A 152 -0.11 16.74 8.64
CA PHE A 152 0.02 15.31 8.95
C PHE A 152 0.81 14.55 7.87
N VAL A 153 0.40 14.70 6.61
CA VAL A 153 1.09 14.06 5.47
C VAL A 153 2.53 14.56 5.33
N LYS A 154 2.76 15.86 5.50
CA LYS A 154 4.10 16.46 5.39
C LYS A 154 5.02 15.92 6.48
N THR A 155 4.56 15.84 7.72
CA THR A 155 5.31 15.26 8.84
C THR A 155 5.64 13.80 8.56
N ALA A 156 4.67 12.99 8.16
CA ALA A 156 4.90 11.58 7.84
C ALA A 156 5.94 11.38 6.73
N LEU A 157 5.89 12.20 5.67
CA LEU A 157 6.87 12.17 4.58
C LEU A 157 8.27 12.64 5.00
N GLN A 158 8.35 13.65 5.87
CA GLN A 158 9.63 14.20 6.36
C GLN A 158 10.31 13.23 7.33
N GLU A 159 9.54 12.68 8.27
CA GLU A 159 10.02 11.74 9.27
C GLU A 159 10.15 10.30 8.74
N ARG A 160 9.60 10.03 7.53
CA ARG A 160 9.49 8.69 6.94
C ARG A 160 8.79 7.71 7.87
N LYS A 161 7.79 8.20 8.59
CA LYS A 161 7.00 7.41 9.53
C LYS A 161 5.84 6.77 8.79
N GLY A 162 5.84 5.45 8.68
CA GLY A 162 4.73 4.71 8.05
C GLY A 162 4.66 4.81 6.53
N ILE A 163 5.63 5.47 5.89
CA ILE A 163 5.68 5.63 4.43
C ILE A 163 7.10 5.53 3.90
N HIS A 164 7.30 4.63 2.94
CA HIS A 164 8.60 4.29 2.39
C HIS A 164 8.56 4.29 0.86
N ARG A 165 9.50 5.00 0.22
CA ARG A 165 9.66 4.89 -1.24
C ARG A 165 10.42 3.62 -1.59
N ILE A 166 9.75 2.66 -2.18
CA ILE A 166 10.30 1.33 -2.49
C ILE A 166 10.82 1.20 -3.92
N SER A 167 10.32 2.00 -4.86
CA SER A 167 10.80 2.01 -6.25
C SER A 167 10.71 3.39 -6.87
N ASP A 168 11.69 3.76 -7.69
CA ASP A 168 11.66 4.91 -8.58
C ASP A 168 11.74 4.45 -10.04
N GLY A 169 11.01 5.12 -10.91
CA GLY A 169 11.11 4.83 -12.33
C GLY A 169 10.27 5.74 -13.20
N ARG A 170 10.28 5.46 -14.50
CA ARG A 170 9.83 6.41 -15.53
C ARG A 170 8.34 6.72 -15.43
N ARG A 171 7.52 5.73 -15.06
CA ARG A 171 6.06 5.90 -14.87
C ARG A 171 5.67 6.56 -13.54
N GLY A 172 6.62 6.70 -12.61
CA GLY A 172 6.35 7.21 -11.27
C GLY A 172 7.14 6.48 -10.18
N ASN A 173 7.05 7.03 -8.98
CA ASN A 173 7.62 6.41 -7.77
C ASN A 173 6.56 5.52 -7.12
N ILE A 174 6.96 4.34 -6.65
CA ILE A 174 6.11 3.45 -5.86
C ILE A 174 6.47 3.65 -4.39
N TRP A 175 5.43 3.85 -3.58
CA TRP A 175 5.51 4.04 -2.14
C TRP A 175 4.75 2.92 -1.45
N ARG A 176 5.32 2.42 -0.36
CA ARG A 176 4.66 1.53 0.60
C ARG A 176 4.18 2.38 1.76
N VAL A 177 2.92 2.24 2.13
CA VAL A 177 2.35 2.77 3.37
C VAL A 177 2.05 1.57 4.26
N ASP A 178 2.55 1.60 5.48
CA ASP A 178 2.38 0.49 6.43
C ASP A 178 0.89 0.32 6.76
N GLY A 179 0.42 -0.92 6.94
CA GLY A 179 -1.00 -1.21 7.19
C GLY A 179 -1.57 -0.56 8.46
N ALA A 180 -0.73 -0.20 9.43
CA ALA A 180 -1.14 0.57 10.60
C ALA A 180 -1.49 2.04 10.27
N GLU A 181 -1.07 2.54 9.12
CA GLU A 181 -1.11 3.96 8.73
C GLU A 181 -2.08 4.17 7.55
N THR A 182 -3.19 3.43 7.52
CA THR A 182 -4.22 3.53 6.48
C THR A 182 -4.80 4.96 6.33
N GLN A 183 -4.86 5.73 7.42
CA GLN A 183 -5.25 7.14 7.39
C GLN A 183 -4.29 8.02 6.58
N LEU A 184 -2.99 7.71 6.60
CA LEU A 184 -1.98 8.39 5.79
C LEU A 184 -2.20 8.11 4.31
N ALA A 185 -2.42 6.84 3.94
CA ALA A 185 -2.75 6.47 2.56
C ALA A 185 -4.03 7.18 2.07
N ALA A 186 -5.07 7.22 2.92
CA ALA A 186 -6.32 7.90 2.63
C ALA A 186 -6.14 9.40 2.38
N CYS A 187 -5.35 10.08 3.23
CA CYS A 187 -5.00 11.48 3.05
C CYS A 187 -4.29 11.71 1.71
N LEU A 188 -3.25 10.93 1.42
CA LEU A 188 -2.46 11.05 0.18
C LEU A 188 -3.33 10.91 -1.07
N LEU A 189 -4.22 9.93 -1.11
CA LEU A 189 -5.15 9.69 -2.22
C LEU A 189 -6.19 10.81 -2.39
N GLY A 190 -6.50 11.53 -1.32
CA GLY A 190 -7.46 12.63 -1.32
C GLY A 190 -6.88 13.98 -1.74
N MET A 191 -5.55 14.11 -1.83
CA MET A 191 -4.86 15.37 -2.13
C MET A 191 -4.63 15.53 -3.63
N LYS A 192 -4.84 16.76 -4.15
CA LYS A 192 -4.60 17.08 -5.57
C LYS A 192 -3.11 17.10 -5.93
N GLY A 193 -2.25 17.33 -4.94
CA GLY A 193 -0.80 17.34 -5.08
C GLY A 193 -0.13 17.55 -3.74
N VAL A 194 0.96 16.83 -3.51
CA VAL A 194 1.71 16.80 -2.25
C VAL A 194 3.16 17.13 -2.54
N VAL A 195 3.79 17.95 -1.70
CA VAL A 195 5.21 18.27 -1.85
C VAL A 195 6.03 17.16 -1.23
N VAL A 196 6.63 16.31 -2.07
CA VAL A 196 7.34 15.09 -1.62
C VAL A 196 8.86 15.28 -1.59
N SER A 197 9.37 16.40 -2.09
CA SER A 197 10.80 16.67 -2.14
C SER A 197 11.12 18.09 -1.70
N ALA A 198 12.32 18.27 -1.14
CA ALA A 198 12.85 19.59 -0.77
C ALA A 198 12.92 20.58 -1.95
N LYS A 199 12.91 20.07 -3.19
CA LYS A 199 12.88 20.88 -4.42
C LYS A 199 11.49 21.45 -4.73
N GLY A 200 10.52 21.33 -3.82
CA GLY A 200 9.17 21.89 -3.98
C GLY A 200 8.30 21.19 -5.02
N ARG A 201 8.75 20.07 -5.59
CA ARG A 201 7.98 19.36 -6.63
C ARG A 201 6.74 18.72 -6.02
N ARG A 202 5.58 19.05 -6.60
CA ARG A 202 4.29 18.45 -6.26
C ARG A 202 4.10 17.15 -7.03
N GLU A 203 3.68 16.12 -6.31
CA GLU A 203 3.30 14.83 -6.88
C GLU A 203 1.87 14.49 -6.47
N ARG A 204 1.13 13.88 -7.39
CA ARG A 204 -0.18 13.30 -7.12
C ARG A 204 0.00 11.82 -6.84
N PHE A 205 -0.71 11.31 -5.84
CA PHE A 205 -0.72 9.90 -5.47
C PHE A 205 -1.98 9.23 -5.99
N ASP A 206 -1.85 8.02 -6.51
CA ASP A 206 -2.95 7.14 -6.87
C ASP A 206 -2.70 5.74 -6.27
N LEU A 207 -3.77 4.97 -6.08
CA LEU A 207 -3.68 3.62 -5.52
C LEU A 207 -2.93 2.71 -6.48
N PHE A 208 -1.82 2.12 -6.05
CA PHE A 208 -1.00 1.23 -6.85
C PHE A 208 -1.41 -0.24 -6.70
N GLY A 209 -1.48 -0.70 -5.46
CA GLY A 209 -1.68 -2.10 -5.14
C GLY A 209 -1.86 -2.34 -3.65
N GLU A 210 -2.03 -3.59 -3.29
CA GLU A 210 -2.13 -4.05 -1.91
C GLU A 210 -1.08 -5.14 -1.67
N GLY A 211 -0.35 -5.00 -0.56
CA GLY A 211 0.70 -5.93 -0.17
C GLY A 211 0.15 -7.31 0.20
N LEU A 212 0.98 -8.32 0.01
CA LEU A 212 0.69 -9.71 0.32
C LEU A 212 1.78 -10.29 1.24
N GLU A 213 1.49 -11.45 1.83
CA GLU A 213 2.43 -12.22 2.64
C GLU A 213 3.02 -11.38 3.79
N GLU A 214 4.32 -11.12 3.78
CA GLU A 214 5.04 -10.35 4.81
C GLU A 214 4.64 -8.86 4.85
N ALA A 215 3.90 -8.39 3.84
CA ALA A 215 3.37 -7.04 3.73
C ALA A 215 1.83 -7.01 3.67
N GLU A 216 1.17 -8.03 4.20
CA GLU A 216 -0.29 -8.06 4.28
C GLU A 216 -0.84 -6.83 5.03
N GLY A 217 -1.80 -6.16 4.40
CA GLY A 217 -2.40 -4.92 4.91
C GLY A 217 -1.67 -3.64 4.49
N ASP A 218 -0.45 -3.74 3.94
CA ASP A 218 0.24 -2.57 3.43
C ASP A 218 -0.41 -2.06 2.14
N VAL A 219 -0.44 -0.74 2.00
CA VAL A 219 -1.01 -0.08 0.83
C VAL A 219 0.11 0.43 -0.03
N LEU A 220 0.09 0.05 -1.31
CA LEU A 220 1.03 0.58 -2.28
C LEU A 220 0.40 1.75 -3.03
N LEU A 221 1.14 2.84 -3.14
CA LEU A 221 0.75 4.05 -3.86
C LEU A 221 1.75 4.32 -4.99
N ILE A 222 1.26 4.90 -6.08
CA ILE A 222 2.11 5.41 -7.15
C ILE A 222 2.01 6.94 -7.16
N SER A 223 3.16 7.62 -7.17
CA SER A 223 3.22 9.08 -7.27
C SER A 223 3.74 9.53 -8.64
N ARG A 224 3.10 10.56 -9.18
CA ARG A 224 3.44 11.17 -10.47
C ARG A 224 3.55 12.68 -10.32
N LYS A 225 4.51 13.29 -11.04
CA LYS A 225 4.70 14.75 -11.02
C LYS A 225 3.44 15.44 -11.54
N VAL A 226 3.00 16.48 -10.83
CA VAL A 226 1.93 17.36 -11.30
C VAL A 226 2.57 18.38 -12.23
N VAL A 227 2.18 18.38 -13.50
CA VAL A 227 2.51 19.44 -14.44
C VAL A 227 1.32 20.40 -14.42
N TYR A 228 1.49 21.55 -13.77
CA TYR A 228 0.54 22.65 -13.97
C TYR A 228 0.83 23.20 -15.36
N GLY A 229 -0.15 23.15 -16.26
CA GLY A 229 -0.03 23.82 -17.56
C GLY A 229 0.26 25.29 -17.30
N GLU A 230 1.35 25.77 -17.91
CA GLU A 230 1.60 27.20 -18.08
C GLU A 230 0.52 27.84 -18.97
#